data_AF-A0AAV5NEK1-F1
#
_entry.id   AF-A0AAV5NEK1-F1
#
_cell.length_a   1.000
_cell.length_b   1.000
_cell.length_c   1.000
_cell.angle_alpha   90.00
_cell.angle_beta   90.00
_cell.angle_gamma   90.00
#
_symmetry.space_group_name_H-M   'P 1'
#
loop_
_entity.id
_entity.type
_entity.pdbx_description
1 polymer ?
#
loop_
_entity_poly.entity_id
_entity_poly.type
_entity_poly.pdbx_seq_one_letter_code
_entity_poly.pdbx_strand_id
1 'polypeptide(L)'
;MAGKRILMLAGDFVEDYEIMVPFQMLLMVGHKVDVVSPGKKAGEQVATAIHDFEGHQTYTEKRGHNFTLNATYAGAKAEDYDALVIPGGRAPEQLSTDESVLDLIRALLSRLTNRLPLSAMARSFSPQRMSFQAARSPLIRPVVLK
;
A
#
# COMPACT_ATOMS: atom_id res chain seq x y z
N MET A 1 20.92 10.56 -6.06
CA MET A 1 19.49 10.96 -6.21
C MET A 1 18.98 11.29 -4.82
N ALA A 2 18.19 12.37 -4.64
CA ALA A 2 17.65 12.70 -3.31
C ALA A 2 16.57 11.67 -2.91
N GLY A 3 16.76 11.00 -1.77
CA GLY A 3 15.82 10.00 -1.26
C GLY A 3 14.44 10.61 -0.96
N LYS A 4 13.41 10.03 -1.55
CA LYS A 4 11.98 10.33 -1.27
C LYS A 4 11.48 9.67 0.02
N ARG A 5 10.47 10.27 0.67
CA ARG A 5 9.71 9.63 1.75
C ARG A 5 8.44 9.00 1.20
N ILE A 6 8.21 7.74 1.51
CA ILE A 6 7.15 6.92 0.92
C ILE A 6 6.29 6.35 2.05
N LEU A 7 4.98 6.53 1.94
CA LEU A 7 4.02 5.88 2.83
C LEU A 7 3.64 4.51 2.26
N MET A 8 3.68 3.47 3.08
CA MET A 8 3.13 2.17 2.76
C MET A 8 2.02 1.82 3.74
N LEU A 9 0.80 1.63 3.20
CA LEU A 9 -0.37 1.27 4.02
C LEU A 9 -0.51 -0.25 4.09
N ALA A 10 -0.27 -0.81 5.27
CA ALA A 10 -0.41 -2.23 5.56
C ALA A 10 -1.63 -2.50 6.46
N GLY A 11 -2.01 -3.76 6.54
CA GLY A 11 -3.04 -4.28 7.44
C GLY A 11 -2.83 -5.78 7.65
N ASP A 12 -3.65 -6.41 8.50
CA ASP A 12 -3.59 -7.86 8.67
C ASP A 12 -3.99 -8.59 7.38
N PHE A 13 -3.28 -9.67 7.08
CA PHE A 13 -3.36 -10.45 5.84
C PHE A 13 -3.08 -9.61 4.57
N VAL A 14 -2.18 -8.64 4.68
CA VAL A 14 -1.49 -8.04 3.52
C VAL A 14 -0.67 -9.11 2.79
N GLU A 15 -0.56 -9.03 1.47
CA GLU A 15 0.21 -10.05 0.70
C GLU A 15 1.71 -9.96 1.02
N ASP A 16 2.32 -11.10 1.34
CA ASP A 16 3.67 -11.22 1.91
C ASP A 16 4.76 -10.66 0.97
N TYR A 17 4.68 -10.95 -0.32
CA TYR A 17 5.60 -10.40 -1.31
C TYR A 17 5.30 -8.94 -1.60
N GLU A 18 4.03 -8.55 -1.69
CA GLU A 18 3.66 -7.17 -2.02
C GLU A 18 4.00 -6.16 -0.92
N ILE A 19 4.16 -6.60 0.34
CA ILE A 19 4.70 -5.75 1.40
C ILE A 19 6.23 -5.80 1.44
N MET A 20 6.83 -6.99 1.45
CA MET A 20 8.25 -7.15 1.73
C MET A 20 9.14 -6.70 0.56
N VAL A 21 8.79 -7.09 -0.67
CA VAL A 21 9.62 -6.81 -1.85
C VAL A 21 9.69 -5.32 -2.14
N PRO A 22 8.56 -4.56 -2.24
CA PRO A 22 8.64 -3.12 -2.44
C PRO A 22 9.31 -2.40 -1.27
N PHE A 23 9.08 -2.83 -0.02
CA PHE A 23 9.71 -2.22 1.15
C PHE A 23 11.24 -2.31 1.04
N GLN A 24 11.78 -3.51 0.82
CA GLN A 24 13.23 -3.71 0.72
C GLN A 24 13.81 -3.03 -0.53
N MET A 25 13.16 -3.11 -1.69
CA MET A 25 13.63 -2.47 -2.91
C MET A 25 13.73 -0.95 -2.79
N LEU A 26 12.70 -0.31 -2.22
CA LEU A 26 12.68 1.14 -2.02
C LEU A 26 13.77 1.58 -1.04
N LEU A 27 14.00 0.82 0.05
CA LEU A 27 15.11 1.09 0.96
C LEU A 27 16.46 0.95 0.26
N MET A 28 16.66 -0.10 -0.54
CA MET A 28 17.93 -0.36 -1.25
C MET A 28 18.31 0.79 -2.21
N VAL A 29 17.34 1.42 -2.87
CA VAL A 29 17.60 2.55 -3.77
C VAL A 29 17.67 3.91 -3.05
N GLY A 30 17.64 3.92 -1.71
CA GLY A 30 17.85 5.11 -0.88
C GLY A 30 16.59 5.90 -0.53
N HIS A 31 15.41 5.34 -0.69
CA HIS A 31 14.17 5.94 -0.19
C HIS A 31 13.97 5.65 1.31
N LYS A 32 13.20 6.51 1.97
CA LYS A 32 12.66 6.24 3.31
C LYS A 32 11.24 5.73 3.16
N VAL A 33 10.92 4.60 3.77
CA VAL A 33 9.59 4.00 3.70
C VAL A 33 9.03 3.86 5.11
N ASP A 34 7.91 4.50 5.36
CA ASP A 34 7.16 4.37 6.61
C ASP A 34 5.98 3.43 6.34
N VAL A 35 5.98 2.27 7.00
CA VAL A 35 4.95 1.24 6.92
C VAL A 35 4.07 1.36 8.15
N VAL A 36 2.79 1.65 7.92
CA VAL A 36 1.80 1.90 8.98
C VAL A 36 0.56 1.04 8.79
N SER A 37 -0.16 0.78 9.88
CA SER A 37 -1.46 0.12 9.88
C SER A 37 -2.39 0.87 10.85
N PRO A 38 -3.65 1.15 10.48
CA PRO A 38 -4.64 1.73 11.39
C PRO A 38 -4.76 0.91 12.68
N GLY A 39 -4.89 1.61 13.81
CA GLY A 39 -4.99 0.98 15.13
C GLY A 39 -3.69 0.37 15.67
N LYS A 40 -2.58 0.41 14.94
CA LYS A 40 -1.27 -0.12 15.35
C LYS A 40 -0.18 0.97 15.41
N LYS A 41 0.85 0.71 16.22
CA LYS A 41 2.03 1.54 16.49
C LYS A 41 3.29 0.90 15.90
N ALA A 42 4.34 1.71 15.77
CA ALA A 42 5.67 1.21 15.43
C ALA A 42 6.12 0.11 16.42
N GLY A 43 6.70 -0.97 15.89
CA GLY A 43 7.10 -2.16 16.64
C GLY A 43 6.01 -3.23 16.74
N GLU A 44 4.74 -2.91 16.47
CA GLU A 44 3.69 -3.91 16.37
C GLU A 44 3.75 -4.66 15.03
N GLN A 45 3.12 -5.83 14.98
CA GLN A 45 3.18 -6.72 13.81
C GLN A 45 1.82 -6.84 13.12
N VAL A 46 1.85 -6.99 11.81
CA VAL A 46 0.73 -7.51 11.02
C VAL A 46 1.06 -8.93 10.55
N ALA A 47 0.05 -9.80 10.51
CA ALA A 47 0.21 -11.09 9.84
C ALA A 47 0.11 -10.89 8.32
N THR A 48 0.91 -11.60 7.53
CA THR A 48 0.80 -11.57 6.06
C THR A 48 0.13 -12.83 5.50
N ALA A 49 -0.28 -12.76 4.24
CA ALA A 49 -0.84 -13.86 3.48
C ALA A 49 0.01 -14.13 2.24
N ILE A 50 0.23 -15.40 1.92
CA ILE A 50 0.83 -15.83 0.65
C ILE A 50 -0.30 -16.24 -0.27
N HIS A 51 -0.41 -15.59 -1.42
CA HIS A 51 -1.39 -15.92 -2.47
C HIS A 51 -0.68 -16.64 -3.62
N ASP A 52 -1.01 -17.92 -3.83
CA ASP A 52 -0.36 -18.72 -4.88
C ASP A 52 -1.37 -19.56 -5.69
N PHE A 53 -1.07 -19.76 -6.97
CA PHE A 53 -1.90 -20.53 -7.89
C PHE A 53 -1.44 -21.98 -7.96
N GLU A 54 -2.14 -22.87 -7.25
CA GLU A 54 -1.83 -24.30 -7.16
C GLU A 54 -2.69 -25.17 -8.09
N GLY A 55 -3.11 -24.63 -9.24
CA GLY A 55 -3.92 -25.34 -10.26
C GLY A 55 -5.44 -25.18 -10.11
N HIS A 56 -5.90 -24.28 -9.23
CA HIS A 56 -7.32 -23.94 -9.07
C HIS A 56 -7.72 -22.71 -9.89
N GLN A 57 -9.02 -22.45 -10.03
CA GLN A 57 -9.55 -21.24 -10.68
C GLN A 57 -9.22 -19.93 -9.94
N THR A 58 -8.83 -20.03 -8.68
CA THR A 58 -8.40 -18.92 -7.83
C THR A 58 -7.16 -19.32 -7.04
N TYR A 59 -6.47 -18.34 -6.47
CA TYR A 59 -5.33 -18.56 -5.60
C TYR A 59 -5.73 -19.30 -4.31
N THR A 60 -4.77 -20.03 -3.75
CA THR A 60 -4.80 -20.50 -2.37
C THR A 60 -4.24 -19.43 -1.46
N GLU A 61 -4.68 -19.41 -0.20
CA GLU A 61 -4.18 -18.49 0.82
C GLU A 61 -3.50 -19.28 1.93
N LYS A 62 -2.24 -18.94 2.22
CA LYS A 62 -1.46 -19.51 3.32
C LYS A 62 -0.97 -18.37 4.22
N ARG A 63 -0.75 -18.65 5.50
CA ARG A 63 -0.16 -17.66 6.41
C ARG A 63 1.31 -17.44 6.03
N GLY A 64 1.69 -16.18 5.81
CA GLY A 64 3.06 -15.77 5.54
C GLY A 64 3.82 -15.37 6.80
N HIS A 65 4.84 -14.52 6.62
CA HIS A 65 5.62 -13.98 7.72
C HIS A 65 4.82 -12.97 8.55
N ASN A 66 5.32 -12.61 9.72
CA ASN A 66 4.85 -11.39 10.37
C ASN A 66 5.68 -10.21 9.85
N PHE A 67 5.03 -9.11 9.52
CA PHE A 67 5.71 -7.86 9.18
C PHE A 67 5.68 -6.90 10.36
N THR A 68 6.85 -6.41 10.79
CA THR A 68 6.94 -5.43 11.89
C THR A 68 6.83 -4.00 11.35
N LEU A 69 5.85 -3.26 11.82
CA LEU A 69 5.62 -1.87 11.43
C LEU A 69 6.76 -0.98 11.95
N ASN A 70 7.27 -0.08 11.12
CA ASN A 70 8.36 0.83 11.52
C ASN A 70 7.86 2.26 11.83
N ALA A 71 6.57 2.54 11.62
CA ALA A 71 5.95 3.82 11.89
C ALA A 71 4.55 3.66 12.49
N THR A 72 4.06 4.71 13.16
CA THR A 72 2.73 4.73 13.80
C THR A 72 1.73 5.46 12.92
N TYR A 73 0.56 4.84 12.66
CA TYR A 73 -0.48 5.41 11.80
C TYR A 73 -1.00 6.77 12.28
N ALA A 74 -1.18 6.95 13.59
CA ALA A 74 -1.66 8.20 14.19
C ALA A 74 -0.75 9.42 13.94
N GLY A 75 0.49 9.22 13.46
CA GLY A 75 1.42 10.28 13.08
C GLY A 75 1.49 10.54 11.58
N ALA A 76 0.80 9.78 10.74
CA ALA A 76 0.92 9.89 9.29
C ALA A 76 0.15 11.12 8.76
N LYS A 77 0.85 12.02 8.08
CA LYS A 77 0.27 13.17 7.40
C LYS A 77 0.63 13.13 5.93
N ALA A 78 -0.32 13.47 5.06
CA ALA A 78 -0.09 13.48 3.61
C ALA A 78 1.07 14.40 3.19
N GLU A 79 1.34 15.44 3.98
CA GLU A 79 2.39 16.42 3.74
C GLU A 79 3.81 15.82 3.85
N ASP A 80 3.94 14.76 4.64
CA ASP A 80 5.22 14.16 4.97
C ASP A 80 5.76 13.25 3.86
N TYR A 81 4.90 12.82 2.94
CA TYR A 81 5.23 11.80 1.95
C TYR A 81 5.21 12.34 0.52
N ASP A 82 6.13 11.82 -0.28
CA ASP A 82 6.28 12.08 -1.71
C ASP A 82 5.58 11.02 -2.57
N ALA A 83 5.26 9.85 -1.99
CA ALA A 83 4.60 8.74 -2.69
C ALA A 83 3.81 7.85 -1.73
N LEU A 84 2.93 7.04 -2.31
CA LEU A 84 2.06 6.09 -1.61
C LEU A 84 2.16 4.71 -2.28
N VAL A 85 2.36 3.68 -1.46
CA VAL A 85 2.30 2.27 -1.84
C VAL A 85 1.18 1.60 -1.07
N ILE A 86 0.30 0.89 -1.79
CA ILE A 86 -0.74 0.06 -1.19
C ILE A 86 -0.50 -1.37 -1.69
N PRO A 87 0.08 -2.24 -0.84
CA PRO A 87 0.17 -3.66 -1.11
C PRO A 87 -1.22 -4.30 -1.16
N GLY A 88 -1.34 -5.38 -1.93
CA GLY A 88 -2.54 -6.18 -2.07
C GLY A 88 -2.80 -7.13 -0.92
N GLY A 89 -3.32 -8.31 -1.25
CA GLY A 89 -3.79 -9.30 -0.28
C GLY A 89 -5.22 -9.04 0.17
N ARG A 90 -5.50 -9.25 1.45
CA ARG A 90 -6.81 -8.99 2.08
C ARG A 90 -6.88 -7.68 2.84
N ALA A 91 -5.73 -7.12 3.24
CA ALA A 91 -5.66 -5.86 3.96
C ALA A 91 -6.45 -4.72 3.26
N PRO A 92 -6.41 -4.53 1.92
CA PRO A 92 -7.19 -3.47 1.27
C PRO A 92 -8.70 -3.57 1.49
N GLU A 93 -9.25 -4.77 1.67
CA GLU A 93 -10.68 -4.95 1.95
C GLU A 93 -11.07 -4.25 3.26
N GLN A 94 -10.26 -4.40 4.30
CA GLN A 94 -10.45 -3.74 5.59
C GLN A 94 -10.15 -2.24 5.51
N LEU A 95 -9.00 -1.87 4.92
CA LEU A 95 -8.56 -0.48 4.79
C LEU A 95 -9.55 0.39 4.00
N SER A 96 -10.25 -0.18 3.02
CA SER A 96 -11.25 0.52 2.20
C SER A 96 -12.51 0.94 2.96
N THR A 97 -12.68 0.47 4.20
CA THR A 97 -13.81 0.79 5.07
C THR A 97 -13.47 1.78 6.18
N ASP A 98 -12.18 2.11 6.35
CA ASP A 98 -11.71 3.06 7.35
C ASP A 98 -11.67 4.48 6.74
N GLU A 99 -12.58 5.35 7.15
CA GLU A 99 -12.65 6.73 6.64
C GLU A 99 -11.35 7.51 6.88
N SER A 100 -10.64 7.25 7.99
CA SER A 100 -9.37 7.94 8.24
C SER A 100 -8.31 7.57 7.19
N VAL A 101 -8.32 6.32 6.72
CA VAL A 101 -7.41 5.83 5.67
C VAL A 101 -7.81 6.44 4.33
N LEU A 102 -9.11 6.44 4.02
CA LEU A 102 -9.62 7.03 2.78
C LEU A 102 -9.29 8.53 2.71
N ASP A 103 -9.42 9.27 3.81
CA ASP A 103 -9.10 10.69 3.88
C ASP A 103 -7.60 10.94 3.68
N LEU A 104 -6.74 10.13 4.29
CA LEU A 104 -5.29 10.20 4.08
C LEU A 104 -4.91 9.93 2.62
N ILE A 105 -5.51 8.89 2.00
CA ILE A 105 -5.29 8.56 0.58
C ILE A 105 -5.78 9.71 -0.31
N ARG A 106 -6.98 10.24 -0.08
CA ARG A 106 -7.53 11.39 -0.84
C ARG A 106 -6.63 12.62 -0.72
N ALA A 107 -6.15 12.93 0.49
CA ALA A 107 -5.23 14.04 0.73
C ALA A 107 -3.89 13.85 0.00
N LEU A 108 -3.32 12.64 0.05
CA LEU A 108 -2.11 12.30 -0.72
C LEU A 108 -2.34 12.42 -2.22
N LEU A 109 -3.40 11.83 -2.76
CA LEU A 109 -3.70 11.90 -4.19
C LEU A 109 -3.91 13.34 -4.66
N SER A 110 -4.63 14.16 -3.90
CA SER A 110 -4.87 15.58 -4.21
C SER A 110 -3.57 16.39 -4.23
N ARG A 111 -2.62 16.05 -3.35
CA ARG A 111 -1.29 16.66 -3.33
C ARG A 111 -0.41 16.16 -4.49
N LEU A 112 -0.49 14.88 -4.82
CA LEU A 112 0.34 14.20 -5.83
C LEU A 112 -0.16 14.40 -7.26
N THR A 113 -1.40 14.85 -7.48
CA THR A 113 -1.94 15.17 -8.81
C THR A 113 -1.14 16.22 -9.59
N ASN A 114 -0.27 16.98 -8.92
CA ASN A 114 0.67 17.90 -9.57
C ASN A 114 2.10 17.34 -9.76
N ARG A 115 2.42 16.08 -9.36
CA ARG A 115 3.81 15.57 -9.31
C ARG A 115 4.11 14.08 -9.67
N LEU A 116 3.15 13.15 -9.83
CA LEU A 116 3.35 11.67 -10.10
C LEU A 116 4.23 10.88 -9.09
N PRO A 117 4.27 9.52 -9.07
CA PRO A 117 3.37 8.47 -9.58
C PRO A 117 2.67 7.68 -8.43
N LEU A 118 1.55 7.01 -8.71
CA LEU A 118 0.87 6.08 -7.78
C LEU A 118 1.13 4.63 -8.21
N SER A 119 1.58 3.76 -7.30
CA SER A 119 1.65 2.32 -7.54
C SER A 119 0.68 1.58 -6.62
N ALA A 120 -0.32 0.94 -7.22
CA ALA A 120 -1.20 -0.01 -6.55
C ALA A 120 -0.93 -1.41 -7.11
N MET A 121 -0.70 -2.39 -6.24
CA MET A 121 -0.47 -3.79 -6.63
C MET A 121 -1.69 -4.67 -6.29
N ALA A 122 -1.90 -5.67 -7.16
CA ALA A 122 -2.91 -6.74 -7.22
C ALA A 122 -4.41 -6.46 -7.00
N ARG A 123 -4.86 -6.00 -5.81
CA ARG A 123 -6.30 -5.93 -5.44
C ARG A 123 -6.76 -4.61 -4.83
N SER A 124 -5.90 -3.60 -4.79
CA SER A 124 -6.06 -2.48 -3.84
C SER A 124 -7.35 -1.64 -3.95
N PHE A 125 -8.06 -1.60 -5.09
CA PHE A 125 -9.38 -0.94 -5.17
C PHE A 125 -10.28 -1.56 -6.24
N SER A 126 -11.51 -1.93 -5.88
CA SER A 126 -12.57 -2.19 -6.86
C SER A 126 -12.96 -0.86 -7.54
N PRO A 127 -13.17 -0.81 -8.88
CA PRO A 127 -13.35 0.45 -9.61
C PRO A 127 -14.58 1.29 -9.24
N GLN A 128 -15.46 0.78 -8.36
CA GLN A 128 -16.80 1.35 -8.18
C GLN A 128 -16.89 2.47 -7.13
N ARG A 129 -15.86 2.72 -6.31
CA ARG A 129 -15.88 3.81 -5.29
C ARG A 129 -14.90 4.97 -5.52
N MET A 130 -14.08 4.93 -6.57
CA MET A 130 -13.33 6.09 -7.06
C MET A 130 -14.00 6.67 -8.30
N SER A 131 -15.20 7.24 -8.13
CA SER A 131 -15.86 7.92 -9.23
C SER A 131 -15.11 9.21 -9.60
N PHE A 132 -14.61 9.20 -10.83
CA PHE A 132 -14.55 10.30 -11.79
C PHE A 132 -13.33 11.21 -11.96
N GLN A 133 -12.31 11.20 -11.08
CA GLN A 133 -11.15 12.09 -11.29
C GLN A 133 -9.81 11.38 -11.59
N ALA A 134 -9.66 10.11 -11.21
CA ALA A 134 -8.42 9.35 -11.45
C ALA A 134 -8.31 8.77 -12.87
N ALA A 135 -9.44 8.46 -13.52
CA ALA A 135 -9.48 7.70 -14.78
C ALA A 135 -9.06 8.50 -16.05
N ARG A 136 -8.73 9.79 -15.93
CA ARG A 136 -8.30 10.63 -17.07
C ARG A 136 -6.81 10.98 -17.07
N SER A 137 -6.06 10.52 -16.08
CA SER A 137 -4.62 10.79 -16.03
C SER A 137 -3.86 9.68 -16.77
N PRO A 138 -3.10 9.97 -17.85
CA PRO A 138 -2.29 8.98 -18.59
C PRO A 138 -1.09 8.44 -17.78
N LEU A 139 -1.09 8.66 -16.46
CA LEU A 139 0.04 8.58 -15.55
C LEU A 139 -0.18 7.58 -14.41
N ILE A 140 -1.37 6.98 -14.32
CA ILE A 140 -1.63 5.82 -13.47
C ILE A 140 -1.33 4.57 -14.30
N ARG A 141 -0.08 4.09 -14.22
CA ARG A 141 0.29 2.79 -14.81
C ARG A 141 0.15 1.73 -13.71
N PRO A 142 -0.74 0.73 -13.85
CA PRO A 142 -0.69 -0.45 -12.99
C PRO A 142 0.66 -1.12 -13.23
N VAL A 143 1.46 -1.26 -12.18
CA VAL A 143 2.61 -2.17 -12.21
C VAL A 143 2.02 -3.55 -12.05
N VAL A 144 1.85 -4.26 -13.16
CA VAL A 144 1.53 -5.68 -13.14
C VAL A 144 2.88 -6.40 -13.12
N LEU A 145 3.31 -6.88 -11.95
CA LEU A 145 4.34 -7.91 -11.92
C LEU A 145 3.70 -9.16 -12.53
N LYS A 146 4.20 -9.54 -13.71
CA LYS A 146 3.85 -10.82 -14.36
C LYS A 146 4.65 -11.94 -13.74
#